data_AF-A0A965ZUI9-F1
#
_entry.id   AF-A0A965ZUI9-F1
#
_cell.length_a   1.000
_cell.length_b   1.000
_cell.length_c   1.000
_cell.angle_alpha   90.00
_cell.angle_beta   90.00
_cell.angle_gamma   90.00
#
_symmetry.space_group_name_H-M   'P 1'
#
loop_
_entity.id
_entity.type
_entity.pdbx_description
1 polymer ?
#
loop_
_entity_poly.entity_id
_entity_poly.type
_entity_poly.pdbx_seq_one_letter_code
_entity_poly.pdbx_strand_id
1 'polypeptide(L)'
;MYSNLAILAVFGFAFSAVAGRIERSRISGPIIFIFFGLLAGPLGLGLINFDIEAVEMRVIADLTLALVLFIDAANANLSTLRTHAIIPRRMLLFGLPLCIALGAWTGTV
;
A
#
# COMPACT_ATOMS: atom_id res chain seq x y z
N MET A 1 -20.19 11.92 7.27
CA MET A 1 -18.84 12.43 6.96
C MET A 1 -17.96 12.63 8.20
N TYR A 2 -18.37 13.45 9.19
CA TYR A 2 -17.56 13.68 10.41
C TYR A 2 -17.26 12.41 11.22
N SER A 3 -18.22 11.48 11.32
CA SER A 3 -18.01 10.18 11.99
C SER A 3 -16.87 9.39 11.34
N ASN A 4 -16.87 9.27 10.01
CA ASN A 4 -15.82 8.54 9.29
C ASN A 4 -14.44 9.17 9.52
N LEU A 5 -14.35 10.50 9.46
CA LEU A 5 -13.10 11.23 9.71
C LEU A 5 -12.63 11.04 11.15
N ALA A 6 -13.55 11.05 12.13
CA ALA A 6 -13.23 10.79 13.53
C ALA A 6 -12.70 9.36 13.72
N ILE A 7 -13.33 8.37 13.10
CA ILE A 7 -12.89 6.96 13.15
C ILE A 7 -11.50 6.82 12.55
N LEU A 8 -11.25 7.40 11.37
CA LEU A 8 -9.93 7.40 10.74
C LEU A 8 -8.87 8.13 11.58
N ALA A 9 -9.21 9.27 12.17
CA ALA A 9 -8.31 10.04 13.01
C ALA A 9 -7.95 9.29 14.30
N VAL A 10 -8.94 8.69 14.97
CA VAL A 10 -8.73 7.88 16.18
C VAL A 10 -7.89 6.65 15.85
N PHE A 11 -8.18 5.97 14.74
CA PHE A 11 -7.39 4.83 14.29
C PHE A 11 -5.95 5.23 13.97
N GLY A 12 -5.75 6.31 13.19
CA GLY A 12 -4.43 6.83 12.86
C GLY A 12 -3.65 7.23 14.10
N PHE A 13 -4.28 7.91 15.05
CA PHE A 13 -3.68 8.29 16.33
C PHE A 13 -3.27 7.06 17.15
N ALA A 14 -4.16 6.08 17.30
CA ALA A 14 -3.88 4.84 18.02
C ALA A 14 -2.75 4.04 17.35
N PHE A 15 -2.75 3.97 16.01
CA PHE A 15 -1.68 3.34 15.26
C PHE A 15 -0.35 4.07 15.47
N SER A 16 -0.31 5.39 15.33
CA SER A 16 0.90 6.19 15.55
C SER A 16 1.46 6.06 16.96
N ALA A 17 0.60 5.97 17.99
CA ALA A 17 1.02 5.78 19.37
C ALA A 17 1.73 4.42 19.59
N VAL A 18 1.36 3.39 18.83
CA VAL A 18 1.89 2.03 18.96
C VAL A 18 2.88 1.67 17.83
N ALA A 19 3.05 2.55 16.84
CA ALA A 19 3.84 2.30 15.62
C ALA A 19 5.26 1.82 15.93
N GLY A 20 5.96 2.47 16.88
CA GLY A 20 7.31 2.07 17.28
C GLY A 20 7.39 0.69 17.95
N ARG A 21 6.29 0.21 18.55
CA ARG A 21 6.21 -1.16 19.08
C ARG A 21 5.87 -2.17 17.99
N ILE A 22 5.03 -1.78 17.02
CA ILE A 22 4.68 -2.59 15.85
C ILE A 22 5.92 -2.83 14.97
N GLU A 23 6.82 -1.86 14.84
CA GLU A 23 8.07 -1.99 14.09
C GLU A 23 8.97 -3.14 14.62
N ARG A 24 8.84 -3.50 15.91
CA ARG A 24 9.56 -4.64 16.52
C ARG A 24 8.82 -5.98 16.40
N SER A 25 7.62 -5.98 15.82
CA SER A 25 6.77 -7.17 15.65
C SER A 25 6.95 -7.78 14.25
N ARG A 26 6.43 -9.00 14.06
CA ARG A 26 6.31 -9.64 12.74
C ARG A 26 5.15 -9.09 11.90
N ILE A 27 4.23 -8.33 12.52
CA ILE A 27 3.04 -7.79 11.85
C ILE A 27 3.41 -6.44 11.21
N SER A 28 3.24 -6.34 9.89
CA SER A 28 3.52 -5.10 9.16
C SER A 28 2.36 -4.11 9.26
N GLY A 29 2.67 -2.81 9.16
CA GLY A 29 1.67 -1.74 9.08
C GLY A 29 0.57 -2.01 8.04
N PRO A 30 0.90 -2.36 6.78
CA PRO A 30 -0.10 -2.67 5.76
C PRO A 30 -1.12 -3.74 6.17
N ILE A 31 -0.70 -4.79 6.87
CA ILE A 31 -1.62 -5.85 7.35
C ILE A 31 -2.65 -5.27 8.33
N ILE A 32 -2.22 -4.41 9.25
CA ILE A 32 -3.10 -3.78 10.25
C ILE A 32 -4.11 -2.86 9.56
N PHE A 33 -3.66 -2.04 8.60
CA PHE A 33 -4.54 -1.15 7.84
C PHE A 33 -5.58 -1.92 7.00
N ILE A 34 -5.17 -3.02 6.35
CA ILE A 34 -6.09 -3.88 5.60
C ILE A 34 -7.13 -4.51 6.53
N PHE A 35 -6.69 -5.07 7.65
CA PHE A 35 -7.59 -5.72 8.61
C PHE A 35 -8.58 -4.73 9.23
N PHE A 36 -8.09 -3.54 9.60
CA PHE A 36 -8.95 -2.46 10.07
C PHE A 36 -9.96 -2.04 8.99
N GLY A 37 -9.53 -1.84 7.74
CA GLY A 37 -10.44 -1.48 6.64
C GLY A 37 -11.51 -2.53 6.38
N LEU A 38 -11.15 -3.81 6.44
CA LEU A 38 -12.09 -4.93 6.30
C LEU A 38 -13.12 -4.96 7.44
N LEU A 39 -12.68 -4.79 8.68
CA LEU A 39 -13.56 -4.78 9.86
C LEU A 39 -14.42 -3.51 9.95
N ALA A 40 -13.87 -2.35 9.63
CA ALA A 40 -14.56 -1.07 9.74
C ALA A 40 -15.46 -0.79 8.54
N GLY A 41 -15.18 -1.40 7.39
CA GLY A 41 -15.95 -1.24 6.16
C GLY A 41 -17.28 -2.03 6.15
N PRO A 42 -18.02 -1.97 5.03
CA PRO A 42 -19.36 -2.56 4.89
C PRO A 42 -19.40 -4.08 5.08
N LEU A 43 -18.30 -4.78 4.76
CA LEU A 43 -18.17 -6.24 4.92
C LEU A 43 -18.01 -6.68 6.38
N GLY A 44 -17.65 -5.76 7.28
CA GLY A 44 -17.44 -6.03 8.70
C GLY A 44 -18.55 -5.44 9.56
N LEU A 45 -18.20 -4.40 10.33
CA LEU A 45 -19.07 -3.71 11.28
C LEU A 45 -19.86 -2.57 10.62
N GLY A 46 -19.57 -2.21 9.36
CA GLY A 46 -20.27 -1.15 8.64
C GLY A 46 -20.13 0.25 9.27
N LEU A 47 -19.07 0.47 10.04
CA LEU A 47 -18.80 1.71 10.78
C LEU A 47 -18.43 2.87 9.85
N ILE A 48 -17.81 2.55 8.72
CA ILE A 48 -17.33 3.50 7.73
C ILE A 48 -18.17 3.34 6.46
N ASN A 49 -18.96 4.36 6.14
CA ASN A 49 -19.68 4.47 4.88
C ASN A 49 -19.14 5.65 4.09
N PHE A 50 -18.22 5.36 3.18
CA PHE A 50 -17.70 6.34 2.24
C PHE A 50 -18.52 6.29 0.96
N ASP A 51 -19.34 7.32 0.73
CA ASP A 51 -19.94 7.60 -0.57
C ASP A 51 -18.94 8.41 -1.41
N ILE A 52 -17.70 7.91 -1.49
CA ILE A 52 -16.61 8.55 -2.22
C ILE A 52 -16.67 8.00 -3.64
N GLU A 53 -16.83 8.89 -4.62
CA GLU A 53 -16.74 8.50 -6.02
C GLU A 53 -15.37 7.86 -6.31
N ALA A 54 -15.35 6.81 -7.13
CA ALA A 54 -14.12 6.12 -7.50
C ALA A 54 -13.03 7.07 -8.06
N VAL A 55 -13.44 8.21 -8.63
CA VAL A 55 -12.56 9.28 -9.12
C VAL A 55 -11.76 9.92 -7.99
N GLU A 56 -12.41 10.31 -6.89
CA GLU A 56 -11.75 10.96 -5.76
C GLU A 56 -10.75 10.02 -5.07
N MET A 57 -11.13 8.74 -4.90
CA MET A 57 -10.23 7.73 -4.35
C MET A 57 -9.02 7.49 -5.26
N ARG A 58 -9.21 7.49 -6.59
CA ARG A 58 -8.12 7.35 -7.55
C ARG A 58 -7.11 8.49 -7.45
N VAL A 59 -7.55 9.74 -7.29
CA VAL A 59 -6.64 10.88 -7.14
C VAL A 59 -5.74 10.71 -5.91
N ILE A 60 -6.31 10.31 -4.77
CA ILE A 60 -5.53 10.08 -3.54
C ILE A 60 -4.55 8.90 -3.73
N ALA A 61 -5.00 7.82 -4.37
CA ALA A 61 -4.16 6.66 -4.65
C ALA A 61 -2.99 7.00 -5.59
N ASP A 62 -3.25 7.73 -6.66
CA ASP A 62 -2.22 8.13 -7.64
C ASP A 62 -1.19 9.08 -7.01
N LEU A 63 -1.64 10.04 -6.20
CA LEU A 63 -0.75 10.94 -5.45
C LEU A 63 0.09 10.18 -4.43
N THR A 64 -0.52 9.24 -3.69
CA THR A 64 0.20 8.41 -2.71
C THR A 64 1.22 7.52 -3.40
N LEU A 65 0.85 6.89 -4.53
CA LEU A 65 1.75 6.07 -5.34
C LEU A 65 2.93 6.89 -5.87
N ALA A 66 2.66 8.09 -6.40
CA ALA A 66 3.71 8.99 -6.87
C ALA A 66 4.69 9.36 -5.74
N LEU A 67 4.17 9.67 -4.55
CA LEU A 67 4.99 9.99 -3.38
C LEU A 67 5.85 8.78 -2.94
N VAL A 68 5.26 7.59 -2.83
CA VAL A 68 5.98 6.36 -2.42
C VAL A 68 7.06 6.00 -3.44
N LEU A 69 6.73 5.99 -4.73
CA LEU A 69 7.71 5.72 -5.80
C LEU A 69 8.84 6.75 -5.81
N PHE A 70 8.54 8.01 -5.51
CA PHE A 70 9.54 9.06 -5.40
C PHE A 70 10.47 8.85 -4.19
N ILE A 71 9.93 8.53 -3.01
CA ILE A 71 10.72 8.25 -1.80
C ILE A 71 11.64 7.04 -2.02
N ASP A 72 11.12 5.97 -2.63
CA ASP A 72 11.92 4.78 -2.93
C ASP A 72 13.03 5.09 -3.94
N ALA A 73 12.73 5.89 -4.98
CA ALA A 73 13.73 6.33 -5.95
C ALA A 73 14.80 7.23 -5.32
N ALA A 74 14.42 8.13 -4.40
CA ALA A 74 15.34 9.03 -3.70
C ALA A 74 16.31 8.30 -2.76
N ASN A 75 15.85 7.20 -2.15
CA ASN A 75 16.68 6.35 -1.29
C ASN A 75 17.53 5.31 -2.06
N ALA A 76 17.32 5.15 -3.37
CA ALA A 76 18.01 4.14 -4.15
C ALA A 76 19.50 4.44 -4.35
N ASN A 77 20.37 3.47 -4.06
CA ASN A 77 21.82 3.60 -4.24
C ASN A 77 22.22 3.30 -5.69
N LEU A 78 22.32 4.34 -6.53
CA LEU A 78 22.71 4.20 -7.94
C LEU A 78 24.13 3.65 -8.14
N SER A 79 25.04 3.87 -7.19
CA SER A 79 26.42 3.35 -7.27
C SER A 79 26.42 1.82 -7.22
N THR A 80 25.71 1.24 -6.25
CA THR A 80 25.57 -0.21 -6.12
C THR A 80 24.82 -0.81 -7.31
N LEU A 81 23.77 -0.12 -7.78
CA LEU A 81 22.99 -0.54 -8.93
C LEU A 81 23.84 -0.60 -10.20
N ARG A 82 24.74 0.36 -10.44
CA ARG A 82 25.65 0.33 -11.60
C ARG A 82 26.61 -0.85 -11.54
N THR A 83 27.14 -1.16 -10.36
CA THR A 83 28.09 -2.28 -10.18
C THR A 83 27.41 -3.66 -10.29
N HIS A 84 26.17 -3.80 -9.82
CA HIS A 84 25.43 -5.08 -9.81
C HIS A 84 24.13 -5.03 -10.63
N ALA A 85 24.14 -4.32 -11.77
CA ALA A 85 22.93 -4.04 -12.57
C ALA A 85 22.27 -5.28 -13.17
N ILE A 86 23.00 -6.39 -13.31
CA ILE A 86 22.56 -7.52 -14.14
C ILE A 86 21.36 -8.27 -13.54
N ILE A 87 21.31 -8.42 -12.22
CA ILE A 87 20.22 -9.15 -11.53
C ILE A 87 18.94 -8.29 -11.52
N PRO A 88 18.96 -7.03 -11.04
CA PRO A 88 17.76 -6.19 -11.06
C PRO A 88 17.22 -5.96 -12.48
N ARG A 89 18.10 -5.80 -13.48
CA ARG A 89 17.68 -5.63 -14.88
C ARG A 89 16.93 -6.85 -15.41
N ARG A 90 17.41 -8.07 -15.14
CA ARG A 90 16.72 -9.29 -15.58
C ARG A 90 15.39 -9.50 -14.82
N MET A 91 15.37 -9.19 -13.53
CA MET A 91 14.14 -9.21 -12.72
C MET A 91 13.09 -8.22 -13.25
N LEU A 92 13.50 -7.00 -13.64
CA LEU A 92 12.59 -5.99 -14.16
C LEU A 92 12.11 -6.29 -15.59
N LEU A 93 13.00 -6.72 -16.49
CA LEU A 93 12.67 -6.92 -17.90
C LEU A 93 11.96 -8.26 -18.18
N PHE A 94 12.28 -9.31 -17.40
CA PHE A 94 11.69 -10.63 -17.61
C PHE A 94 10.79 -11.03 -16.44
N GLY A 95 11.25 -10.84 -15.19
CA GLY A 95 10.49 -11.25 -14.01
C GLY A 95 9.16 -10.52 -13.87
N LEU A 96 9.17 -9.18 -13.89
CA LEU A 96 7.97 -8.37 -13.71
C LEU A 96 6.93 -8.61 -14.82
N PRO A 97 7.27 -8.57 -16.12
CA PRO A 97 6.31 -8.86 -17.19
C PRO A 97 5.77 -10.28 -17.13
N LEU A 98 6.60 -11.26 -16.77
CA LEU A 98 6.16 -12.65 -16.66
C LEU A 98 5.19 -12.84 -15.48
N CYS A 99 5.46 -12.23 -14.32
CA CYS A 99 4.54 -12.25 -13.18
C CYS A 99 3.20 -11.59 -13.53
N ILE A 100 3.21 -10.46 -14.24
CA ILE A 100 1.99 -9.79 -14.70
C ILE A 100 1.23 -10.68 -15.68
N ALA A 101 1.91 -11.29 -16.66
CA ALA A 101 1.29 -12.17 -17.65
C ALA A 101 0.67 -13.42 -17.01
N LEU A 102 1.38 -14.07 -16.08
CA LEU A 102 0.88 -15.23 -15.36
C LEU A 102 -0.33 -14.86 -14.48
N GLY A 103 -0.27 -13.75 -13.74
CA GLY A 103 -1.39 -13.29 -12.92
C GLY A 103 -2.62 -12.93 -13.77
N ALA A 104 -2.41 -12.29 -14.93
CA ALA A 104 -3.48 -12.02 -15.89
C ALA A 104 -4.09 -13.31 -16.41
N TRP A 105 -3.26 -14.29 -16.80
CA TRP A 105 -3.72 -15.59 -17.26
C TRP A 105 -4.61 -16.28 -16.21
N THR A 106 -4.14 -16.40 -14.96
CA THR A 106 -4.93 -17.05 -13.90
C THR A 106 -6.17 -16.25 -13.49
N GLY A 107 -6.18 -14.93 -13.68
CA GLY A 107 -7.36 -14.11 -13.43
C GLY A 107 -8.44 -14.23 -14.53
N THR A 108 -8.05 -14.65 -15.73
CA THR A 108 -8.96 -14.82 -16.88
C THR A 108 -9.47 -16.25 -17.09
N VAL A 109 -8.83 -17.26 -16.51
CA VAL A 109 -9.23 -18.68 -16.55
C VAL A 109 -10.10 -19.00 -15.34
#